data_AF-A0ABD0QDH5-F1
#
_entry.id   AF-A0ABD0QDH5-F1
#
_cell.length_a   1.000
_cell.length_b   1.000
_cell.length_c   1.000
_cell.angle_alpha   90.00
_cell.angle_beta   90.00
_cell.angle_gamma   90.00
#
_symmetry.space_group_name_H-M   'P 1'
#
loop_
_entity.id
_entity.type
_entity.pdbx_description
1 polymer ?
#
loop_
_entity_poly.entity_id
_entity_poly.type
_entity_poly.pdbx_seq_one_letter_code
_entity_poly.pdbx_strand_id
1 'polypeptide(L)' 'ELKLQYKTKEDKDWNYQSVLQGQSTATLKDLRPDTEYEIKCAAVGKLNYTVESDVIKVTTHSDYKRK' A
#
# COMPACT_ATOMS: atom_id res chain seq x y z
N GLU A 1 -1.04 8.19 -13.39
CA GLU A 1 -0.23 8.10 -12.16
C GLU A 1 -0.57 6.78 -11.47
N LEU A 2 0.43 6.07 -10.95
CA LEU A 2 0.21 4.83 -10.21
C LEU A 2 0.36 5.13 -8.71
N LYS A 3 -0.60 4.67 -7.92
CA LYS A 3 -0.64 4.86 -6.47
C LYS A 3 -0.81 3.51 -5.80
N LEU A 4 0.01 3.23 -4.82
CA LEU A 4 -0.17 2.09 -3.93
C LEU A 4 -1.06 2.54 -2.78
N GLN A 5 -2.23 1.94 -2.63
CA GLN A 5 -3.12 2.20 -1.51
C GLN A 5 -2.97 1.13 -0.44
N TYR A 6 -2.96 1.54 0.82
CA TYR A 6 -2.86 0.62 1.94
C TYR A 6 -3.66 1.12 3.15
N LYS A 7 -4.15 0.19 3.96
CA LYS A 7 -4.84 0.49 5.21
C LYS A 7 -4.82 -0.70 6.15
N THR A 8 -5.00 -0.47 7.45
CA THR A 8 -5.26 -1.56 8.39
C THR A 8 -6.75 -1.95 8.37
N LYS A 9 -7.08 -3.08 9.00
CA LYS A 9 -8.49 -3.50 9.20
C LYS A 9 -9.30 -2.47 9.99
N GLU A 10 -8.67 -1.72 10.88
CA GLU A 10 -9.32 -0.72 11.74
C GLU A 10 -9.54 0.62 11.01
N ASP A 11 -8.74 0.89 9.97
CA ASP A 11 -8.82 2.11 9.18
C ASP A 11 -10.04 2.11 8.25
N LYS A 12 -10.76 3.24 8.27
CA LYS A 12 -11.90 3.49 7.37
C LYS A 12 -11.43 3.93 5.98
N ASP A 13 -10.42 4.80 5.95
CA ASP A 13 -9.90 5.41 4.74
C ASP A 13 -8.60 4.77 4.28
N TRP A 14 -8.34 4.81 2.97
CA TRP A 14 -7.13 4.30 2.37
C TRP A 14 -6.03 5.35 2.39
N ASN A 15 -4.85 4.99 2.91
CA ASN A 15 -3.63 5.76 2.70
C ASN A 15 -3.11 5.49 1.29
N TYR A 16 -2.36 6.42 0.73
CA TYR A 16 -1.76 6.26 -0.59
C TYR A 16 -0.29 6.66 -0.60
N GLN A 17 0.49 5.91 -1.36
CA GLN A 17 1.87 6.22 -1.69
C GLN A 17 2.02 6.26 -3.21
N SER A 18 2.50 7.38 -3.73
CA SER A 18 2.76 7.53 -5.16
C SER A 18 3.91 6.62 -5.58
N VAL A 19 3.71 5.90 -6.68
CA VAL A 19 4.77 5.12 -7.32
C VAL A 19 5.52 6.04 -8.27
N LEU A 20 6.86 6.02 -8.19
CA LEU A 20 7.69 6.85 -9.05
C LEU A 20 7.47 6.51 -10.52
N GLN A 21 7.45 7.53 -11.38
CA GLN A 21 7.23 7.35 -12.80
C GLN A 21 8.30 6.44 -13.41
N GLY A 22 7.88 5.43 -14.17
CA GLY A 22 8.77 4.44 -14.76
C GLY A 22 9.14 3.26 -13.84
N GLN A 23 8.71 3.28 -12.58
CA GLN A 23 8.84 2.13 -11.68
C GLN A 23 7.52 1.35 -11.60
N SER A 24 7.64 0.02 -11.45
CA SER A 24 6.52 -0.88 -11.19
C SER A 24 6.40 -1.28 -9.71
N THR A 25 7.33 -0.83 -8.87
CA THR A 25 7.45 -1.19 -7.46
C THR A 25 7.43 0.04 -6.56
N ALA A 26 6.82 -0.08 -5.39
CA ALA A 26 6.88 0.93 -4.34
C ALA A 26 7.21 0.28 -2.99
N THR A 27 7.81 1.05 -2.09
CA THR A 27 8.19 0.58 -0.74
C THR A 27 7.42 1.37 0.30
N LEU A 28 6.49 0.71 0.98
CA LEU A 28 5.81 1.26 2.16
C LEU A 28 6.80 1.29 3.33
N LYS A 29 6.84 2.41 4.06
CA LYS A 29 7.69 2.63 5.24
C LYS A 29 6.83 2.99 6.45
N ASP A 30 7.44 2.96 7.63
CA ASP A 30 6.82 3.37 8.90
C ASP A 30 5.51 2.62 9.23
N LEU A 31 5.42 1.36 8.77
CA LEU A 31 4.31 0.48 9.11
C LEU A 31 4.47 -0.04 10.55
N ARG A 32 3.33 -0.27 11.22
CA ARG A 32 3.32 -0.89 12.54
C ARG A 32 3.74 -2.35 12.40
N PRO A 33 4.60 -2.89 13.29
CA PRO A 33 4.94 -4.30 13.29
C PRO A 33 3.73 -5.16 13.68
N ASP A 34 3.77 -6.43 13.31
CA ASP A 34 2.77 -7.44 13.69
C ASP A 34 1.32 -7.01 13.38
N THR A 35 1.15 -6.26 12.29
CA THR A 35 -0.12 -5.66 11.89
C THR A 35 -0.48 -6.12 10.48
N GLU A 36 -1.73 -6.51 10.28
CA GLU A 36 -2.26 -6.88 8.96
C GLU A 36 -2.74 -5.63 8.21
N TYR A 37 -2.23 -5.47 6.99
CA TYR A 37 -2.57 -4.41 6.06
C TYR A 37 -3.27 -4.99 4.84
N GLU A 38 -4.33 -4.31 4.42
CA GLU A 38 -4.93 -4.46 3.11
C GLU A 38 -4.21 -3.52 2.15
N ILE A 39 -3.80 -4.02 0.99
CA ILE A 39 -3.02 -3.28 -0.01
C ILE A 39 -3.65 -3.48 -1.38
N LYS A 40 -3.75 -2.41 -2.18
CA LYS A 40 -4.17 -2.46 -3.58
C LYS A 40 -3.44 -1.43 -4.42
N CYS A 41 -3.32 -1.67 -5.72
CA CYS A 41 -2.75 -0.72 -6.66
C CYS A 41 -3.86 0.06 -7.35
N ALA A 42 -3.71 1.37 -7.51
CA ALA A 42 -4.64 2.24 -8.20
C ALA A 42 -3.94 3.03 -9.31
N ALA A 43 -4.43 2.90 -10.53
CA ALA A 43 -3.97 3.64 -11.69
C ALA A 43 -4.95 4.78 -12.01
N VAL A 44 -4.49 6.02 -11.87
CA VAL A 44 -5.27 7.24 -12.14
C VAL A 44 -4.90 7.80 -13.51
N GLY A 45 -5.87 7.84 -14.42
CA GLY A 45 -5.75 8.42 -15.75
C GLY A 45 -5.94 9.94 -15.77
N LYS A 46 -5.65 10.58 -16.91
CA LYS A 46 -5.76 12.05 -17.11
C LYS A 46 -7.17 12.62 -16.89
N LEU A 47 -8.21 11.80 -17.00
CA LEU A 47 -9.62 12.17 -16.80
C LEU A 47 -10.16 11.81 -15.41
N ASN A 48 -9.27 11.63 -14.42
CA ASN A 48 -9.62 11.14 -13.07
C ASN A 48 -10.27 9.74 -13.03
N TYR A 49 -10.26 9.02 -14.15
CA TYR A 49 -10.63 7.62 -14.18
C TYR A 49 -9.60 6.81 -13.37
N THR A 50 -10.08 6.10 -12.35
CA THR A 50 -9.23 5.29 -11.47
C THR A 50 -9.58 3.83 -11.67
N VAL A 51 -8.58 3.02 -12.00
CA VAL A 51 -8.68 1.55 -12.02
C VAL A 51 -7.96 1.03 -10.81
N GLU A 52 -8.60 0.14 -10.06
CA GLU A 52 -8.03 -0.48 -8.87
C GLU A 52 -7.77 -1.98 -9.15
N SER A 53 -6.68 -2.51 -8.59
CA SER A 53 -6.43 -3.94 -8.56
C SER A 53 -7.23 -4.62 -7.46
N ASP A 54 -7.21 -5.95 -7.45
CA ASP A 54 -7.62 -6.73 -6.30
C ASP A 54 -6.85 -6.31 -5.03
N VAL A 55 -7.52 -6.47 -3.88
CA VAL A 55 -6.95 -6.23 -2.56
C VAL A 55 -6.20 -7.48 -2.11
N ILE A 56 -4.94 -7.29 -1.71
CA ILE A 56 -4.14 -8.33 -1.05
C ILE A 56 -3.98 -8.01 0.43
N LYS A 57 -3.75 -9.04 1.24
CA LYS A 57 -3.50 -8.92 2.68
C LYS A 57 -2.05 -9.26 2.99
N VAL A 58 -1.38 -8.39 3.72
CA VAL A 58 0.03 -8.55 4.09
C VAL A 58 0.17 -8.28 5.57
N THR A 59 0.86 -9.16 6.29
CA THR A 59 1.18 -8.97 7.70
C THR A 59 2.63 -8.52 7.83
N THR A 60 2.84 -7.40 8.50
CA THR A 60 4.19 -6.94 8.84
C THR A 60 4.75 -7.80 9.96
N HIS A 61 6.05 -8.09 9.90
CA HIS A 61 6.75 -8.77 10.99
C HIS A 61 7.66 -7.77 11.69
N SER A 62 7.71 -7.83 13.02
CA SER A 62 8.71 -7.08 13.79
C SER A 62 10.12 -7.59 13.47
N ASP A 63 11.05 -6.68 13.21
CA ASP A 63 12.49 -6.98 13.15
C ASP A 63 13.05 -7.12 14.57
N TYR A 64 12.51 -8.07 15.37
CA TYR A 64 13.18 -8.45 16.60
C TYR A 64 14.41 -9.26 16.22
N LYS A 65 15.55 -8.58 16.08
CA LYS A 65 16.85 -9.24 16.17
C LYS A 65 16.91 -9.93 17.54
N ARG A 66 16.78 -11.26 17.57
CA ARG A 66 17.22 -12.06 18.72
C ARG A 66 18.69 -11.69 18.95
N LYS A 67 18.96 -10.93 20.01
CA LYS A 67 20.30 -10.75 20.56
C LYS A 67 20.79 -12.06 21.14
#